data_AF-A0A7Y2TNJ6-F1
#
_entry.id   AF-A0A7Y2TNJ6-F1
#
_cell.length_a   1.000
_cell.length_b   1.000
_cell.length_c   1.000
_cell.angle_alpha   90.00
_cell.angle_beta   90.00
_cell.angle_gamma   90.00
#
_symmetry.space_group_name_H-M   'P 1'
#
loop_
_entity.id
_entity.type
_entity.pdbx_description
1 polymer ?
#
loop_
_entity_poly.entity_id
_entity_poly.type
_entity_poly.pdbx_seq_one_letter_code
_entity_poly.pdbx_strand_id
1 'polypeptide(L)'
;MRINVFLCLFLISSTLFGQEIGSAKNGSHSIKLLKSDNLFSFVYSDINCETQTTQNSFYFKNKETVYALIMDGFKNVNNHQMIIQANNDTIVKFEFSNIKGQKMVKIRQNNLPSNTFGSSTFFSKEEIHQLFGNP
;
A
#
# COMPACT_ATOMS: atom_id res chain seq x y z
N MET A 1 44.61 30.47 26.59
CA MET A 1 43.92 29.19 26.38
C MET A 1 42.70 29.47 25.53
N ARG A 2 42.70 29.09 24.24
CA ARG A 2 41.61 29.37 23.29
C ARG A 2 40.75 28.11 23.13
N ILE A 3 39.50 28.17 23.58
CA ILE A 3 38.52 27.10 23.35
C ILE A 3 37.75 27.49 22.09
N ASN A 4 38.00 26.78 21.00
CA ASN A 4 37.20 26.86 19.78
C ASN A 4 35.98 25.96 19.97
N VAL A 5 34.83 26.56 20.28
CA VAL A 5 33.54 25.84 20.29
C VAL A 5 33.05 25.72 18.85
N PHE A 6 33.18 24.54 18.26
CA PHE A 6 32.49 24.18 17.03
C PHE A 6 31.02 23.93 17.35
N LEU A 7 30.17 24.91 17.07
CA LEU A 7 28.73 24.78 17.17
C LEU A 7 28.19 24.18 15.85
N CYS A 8 28.13 22.85 15.76
CA CYS A 8 27.40 22.18 14.67
C CYS A 8 25.89 22.28 14.94
N LEU A 9 25.25 23.32 14.41
CA LEU A 9 23.80 23.43 14.31
C LEU A 9 23.29 22.44 13.24
N PHE A 10 22.95 21.22 13.67
CA PHE A 10 22.16 20.31 12.85
C PHE A 10 20.70 20.79 12.83
N LEU A 11 20.35 21.63 11.85
CA LEU A 11 18.96 21.89 11.48
C LEU A 11 18.43 20.64 10.76
N ILE A 12 17.99 19.64 11.52
CA ILE A 12 17.22 18.53 10.96
C ILE A 12 15.82 19.08 10.68
N SER A 13 15.59 19.51 9.45
CA SER A 13 14.23 19.70 8.95
C SER A 13 13.56 18.34 8.96
N SER A 14 12.73 18.07 9.97
CA SER A 14 11.90 16.86 10.02
C SER A 14 10.86 16.98 8.92
N THR A 15 11.18 16.49 7.73
CA THR A 15 10.17 16.24 6.71
C THR A 15 9.32 15.08 7.20
N LEU A 16 8.02 15.33 7.38
CA LEU A 16 7.01 14.34 7.75
C LEU A 16 6.78 13.37 6.58
N PHE A 17 7.77 12.56 6.24
CA PHE A 17 7.59 11.46 5.30
C PHE A 17 7.22 10.20 6.07
N GLY A 18 6.11 9.57 5.68
CA GLY A 18 5.74 8.28 6.24
C GLY A 18 6.85 7.26 6.03
N GLN A 19 7.18 6.51 7.09
CA GLN A 19 8.19 5.46 7.05
C GLN A 19 7.68 4.28 6.22
N GLU A 20 8.46 3.83 5.23
CA GLU A 20 8.18 2.55 4.56
C GLU A 20 8.39 1.41 5.55
N ILE A 21 7.34 0.63 5.81
CA ILE A 21 7.35 -0.51 6.73
C ILE A 21 7.22 -1.85 6.00
N GLY A 22 7.02 -1.83 4.69
CA GLY A 22 7.06 -3.02 3.85
C GLY A 22 6.83 -2.68 2.38
N SER A 23 7.30 -3.57 1.50
CA SER A 23 7.10 -3.44 0.06
C SER A 23 7.20 -4.79 -0.63
N ALA A 24 6.56 -4.88 -1.80
CA ALA A 24 6.68 -6.00 -2.72
C ALA A 24 6.65 -5.50 -4.17
N LYS A 25 7.21 -6.30 -5.08
CA LYS A 25 7.29 -5.97 -6.50
C LYS A 25 6.85 -7.16 -7.34
N ASN A 26 6.08 -6.89 -8.39
CA ASN A 26 5.75 -7.84 -9.43
C ASN A 26 6.06 -7.20 -10.80
N GLY A 27 7.19 -7.60 -11.39
CA GLY A 27 7.72 -6.98 -12.60
C GLY A 27 8.08 -5.50 -12.37
N SER A 28 7.55 -4.62 -13.22
CA SER A 28 7.70 -3.17 -13.13
C SER A 28 6.76 -2.50 -12.12
N HIS A 29 5.83 -3.26 -11.54
CA HIS A 29 4.82 -2.73 -10.62
C HIS A 29 5.20 -3.01 -9.17
N SER A 30 4.82 -2.11 -8.27
CA SER A 30 5.16 -2.19 -6.85
C SER A 30 3.96 -1.88 -5.95
N ILE A 31 4.02 -2.45 -4.75
CA ILE A 31 3.18 -2.10 -3.61
C ILE A 31 4.07 -1.75 -2.42
N LYS A 32 3.63 -0.78 -1.63
CA LYS A 32 4.31 -0.32 -0.42
C LYS A 32 3.31 -0.05 0.68
N LEU A 33 3.77 -0.27 1.90
CA LEU A 33 3.04 0.06 3.11
C LEU A 33 3.84 1.13 3.84
N LEU A 34 3.23 2.30 4.00
CA LEU A 34 3.82 3.43 4.71
C LEU A 34 3.11 3.62 6.05
N LYS A 35 3.85 4.05 7.07
CA LYS A 35 3.33 4.44 8.38
C LYS A 35 3.68 5.90 8.67
N SER A 36 2.68 6.70 9.01
CA SER A 36 2.86 8.06 9.53
C SER A 36 1.96 8.22 10.76
N ASP A 37 2.56 8.45 11.93
CA ASP A 37 1.85 8.54 13.21
C ASP A 37 0.89 7.35 13.43
N ASN A 38 -0.41 7.64 13.52
CA ASN A 38 -1.50 6.67 13.73
C ASN A 38 -2.21 6.26 12.42
N LEU A 39 -1.58 6.52 11.27
CA LEU A 39 -2.14 6.26 9.95
C LEU A 39 -1.20 5.39 9.13
N PHE A 40 -1.78 4.41 8.45
CA PHE A 40 -1.12 3.61 7.44
C PHE A 40 -1.60 4.02 6.06
N SER A 41 -0.72 3.91 5.07
CA SER A 41 -1.04 4.13 3.66
C SER A 41 -0.59 2.92 2.86
N PHE A 42 -1.52 2.35 2.09
CA PHE A 42 -1.21 1.33 1.10
C PHE A 42 -1.03 2.05 -0.24
N VAL A 43 0.18 1.97 -0.77
CA VAL A 43 0.58 2.65 -2.01
C VAL A 43 0.83 1.60 -3.08
N TYR A 44 0.38 1.84 -4.31
CA TYR A 44 0.61 0.94 -5.43
C TYR A 44 0.82 1.68 -6.74
N SER A 45 1.67 1.15 -7.62
CA SER A 45 1.82 1.65 -8.99
C SER A 45 0.56 1.33 -9.80
N ASP A 46 0.06 2.29 -10.56
CA ASP A 46 -1.04 2.03 -11.49
C ASP A 46 -0.60 1.10 -12.63
N ILE A 47 -1.40 0.10 -12.96
CA ILE A 47 -1.16 -0.83 -14.07
C ILE A 47 -1.42 -0.18 -15.43
N ASN A 48 -2.26 0.85 -15.49
CA ASN A 48 -2.62 1.54 -16.73
C ASN A 48 -1.64 2.68 -17.07
N CYS A 49 -0.65 2.94 -16.21
CA CYS A 49 0.38 3.93 -16.49
C CYS A 49 1.69 3.23 -16.89
N GLU A 50 2.23 3.61 -18.05
CA GLU A 50 3.51 3.11 -18.55
C GLU A 50 4.71 3.59 -17.70
N THR A 51 4.54 4.66 -16.93
CA THR A 51 5.58 5.22 -16.06
C THR A 51 5.37 4.79 -14.60
N GLN A 52 6.41 4.25 -13.96
CA GLN A 52 6.41 3.76 -12.56
C GLN A 52 6.07 4.85 -11.52
N THR A 53 5.97 6.11 -11.94
CA THR A 53 5.79 7.29 -11.09
C THR A 53 4.33 7.53 -10.70
N THR A 54 3.36 7.00 -11.46
CA THR A 54 1.94 7.18 -11.10
C THR A 54 1.56 6.18 -10.03
N GLN A 55 1.52 6.67 -8.80
CA GLN A 55 1.14 5.89 -7.63
C GLN A 55 -0.25 6.29 -7.14
N ASN A 56 -1.02 5.28 -6.79
CA ASN A 56 -2.28 5.42 -6.08
C ASN A 56 -2.06 5.06 -4.62
N SER A 57 -2.86 5.65 -3.74
CA SER A 57 -2.84 5.27 -2.34
C SER A 57 -4.19 5.42 -1.67
N PHE A 58 -4.41 4.62 -0.63
CA PHE A 58 -5.51 4.77 0.31
C PHE A 58 -5.02 4.62 1.74
N TYR A 59 -5.73 5.24 2.67
CA TYR A 59 -5.35 5.33 4.08
C TYR A 59 -6.25 4.49 4.98
N PHE A 60 -5.68 3.97 6.07
CA PHE A 60 -6.41 3.22 7.10
C PHE A 60 -5.70 3.30 8.44
N LYS A 61 -6.43 3.10 9.54
CA LYS A 61 -5.89 3.20 10.90
C LYS A 61 -5.36 1.88 11.45
N ASN A 62 -5.96 0.76 11.09
CA ASN A 62 -5.64 -0.55 11.65
C ASN A 62 -5.05 -1.46 10.57
N LYS A 63 -3.74 -1.69 10.65
CA LYS A 63 -2.99 -2.51 9.70
C LYS A 63 -3.41 -3.98 9.79
N GLU A 64 -3.58 -4.47 10.99
CA GLU A 64 -3.92 -5.86 11.29
C GLU A 64 -5.29 -6.23 10.74
N THR A 65 -6.27 -5.32 10.81
CA THR A 65 -7.60 -5.50 10.22
C THR A 65 -7.53 -5.58 8.69
N VAL A 66 -6.82 -4.67 8.03
CA VAL A 66 -6.69 -4.69 6.56
C VAL A 66 -5.95 -5.94 6.10
N TYR A 67 -4.87 -6.30 6.79
CA TYR A 67 -4.14 -7.53 6.53
C TYR A 67 -5.03 -8.77 6.66
N ALA A 68 -5.75 -8.91 7.78
CA ALA A 68 -6.63 -10.05 8.04
C ALA A 68 -7.73 -10.15 6.97
N LEU A 69 -8.32 -9.02 6.55
CA LEU A 69 -9.35 -8.96 5.52
C LEU A 69 -8.82 -9.45 4.17
N ILE A 70 -7.63 -9.01 3.77
CA ILE A 70 -7.01 -9.47 2.52
C ILE A 70 -6.65 -10.97 2.62
N MET A 71 -6.08 -11.41 3.74
CA MET A 71 -5.74 -12.82 3.98
C MET A 71 -6.96 -13.74 3.98
N ASP A 72 -8.09 -13.26 4.49
CA ASP A 72 -9.34 -14.02 4.45
C ASP A 72 -9.86 -14.19 3.01
N GLY A 73 -9.75 -13.14 2.19
CA GLY A 73 -10.06 -13.22 0.76
C GLY A 73 -9.24 -14.29 0.02
N PHE A 74 -7.97 -14.50 0.40
CA PHE A 74 -7.15 -15.58 -0.19
C PHE A 74 -7.66 -17.00 0.15
N LYS A 75 -8.48 -17.19 1.19
CA LYS A 75 -8.97 -18.52 1.59
C LYS A 75 -10.09 -19.03 0.67
N ASN A 76 -10.78 -18.14 -0.04
CA ASN A 76 -11.90 -18.53 -0.90
C ASN A 76 -11.41 -19.09 -2.24
N VAL A 77 -11.87 -20.30 -2.55
CA VAL A 77 -11.53 -21.05 -3.77
C VAL A 77 -11.97 -20.29 -5.02
N ASN A 78 -13.17 -19.71 -5.00
CA ASN A 78 -13.77 -19.07 -6.17
C ASN A 78 -13.29 -17.64 -6.36
N ASN A 79 -13.23 -17.18 -7.60
CA ASN A 79 -12.97 -15.78 -7.90
C ASN A 79 -14.07 -14.92 -7.28
N HIS A 80 -13.67 -13.85 -6.59
CA HIS A 80 -14.61 -12.98 -5.88
C HIS A 80 -13.97 -11.61 -5.67
N GLN A 81 -14.75 -10.69 -5.11
CA GLN A 81 -14.30 -9.36 -4.75
C GLN A 81 -14.72 -9.03 -3.32
N MET A 82 -13.88 -8.29 -2.62
CA MET A 82 -14.21 -7.67 -1.34
C MET A 82 -14.14 -6.16 -1.51
N ILE A 83 -15.14 -5.43 -1.01
CA ILE A 83 -15.23 -3.99 -1.12
C ILE A 83 -15.17 -3.41 0.29
N ILE A 84 -14.26 -2.47 0.50
CA ILE A 84 -14.13 -1.71 1.74
C ILE A 84 -14.20 -0.21 1.45
N GLN A 85 -14.72 0.55 2.41
CA GLN A 85 -14.59 2.00 2.43
C GLN A 85 -13.41 2.34 3.33
N ALA A 86 -12.32 2.86 2.75
CA ALA A 86 -11.07 3.08 3.49
C ALA A 86 -11.11 4.39 4.29
N ASN A 87 -11.48 5.48 3.63
CA ASN A 87 -11.89 6.75 4.23
C ASN A 87 -13.26 7.15 3.65
N ASN A 88 -13.86 8.24 4.14
CA ASN A 88 -15.24 8.62 3.77
C ASN A 88 -15.49 8.65 2.25
N ASP A 89 -14.45 8.91 1.45
CA ASP A 89 -14.62 9.15 0.02
C ASP A 89 -13.74 8.28 -0.90
N THR A 90 -13.14 7.18 -0.38
CA THR A 90 -12.39 6.20 -1.19
C THR A 90 -12.95 4.79 -0.99
N ILE A 91 -13.48 4.24 -2.09
CA ILE A 91 -13.92 2.84 -2.16
C ILE A 91 -12.74 2.02 -2.69
N VAL A 92 -12.32 1.01 -1.93
CA VAL A 92 -11.27 0.07 -2.32
C VAL A 92 -11.88 -1.30 -2.55
N LYS A 93 -11.55 -1.89 -3.69
CA LYS A 93 -11.95 -3.24 -4.07
C LYS A 93 -10.71 -4.12 -4.17
N PHE A 94 -10.73 -5.22 -3.43
CA PHE A 94 -9.80 -6.33 -3.58
C PHE A 94 -10.43 -7.37 -4.51
N GLU A 95 -9.88 -7.51 -5.72
CA GLU A 95 -10.31 -8.49 -6.71
C GLU A 95 -9.42 -9.73 -6.62
N PHE A 96 -9.99 -10.85 -6.17
CA PHE A 96 -9.28 -12.11 -5.99
C PHE A 96 -9.55 -13.06 -7.16
N SER A 97 -8.50 -13.42 -7.89
CA SER A 97 -8.60 -14.23 -9.11
C SER A 97 -7.54 -15.33 -9.15
N ASN A 98 -7.91 -16.50 -9.66
CA ASN A 98 -6.94 -17.55 -10.00
C ASN A 98 -6.25 -17.23 -11.32
N ILE A 99 -4.93 -17.04 -11.26
CA ILE A 99 -4.07 -16.75 -12.41
C ILE A 99 -3.02 -17.83 -12.47
N LYS A 100 -3.02 -18.62 -13.55
CA LYS A 100 -2.08 -19.75 -13.75
C LYS A 100 -2.03 -20.72 -12.56
N GLY A 101 -3.18 -20.98 -11.93
CA GLY A 101 -3.29 -21.89 -10.77
C GLY A 101 -2.96 -21.26 -9.41
N GLN A 102 -2.54 -19.99 -9.37
CA GLN A 102 -2.29 -19.28 -8.12
C GLN A 102 -3.38 -18.24 -7.85
N LYS A 103 -3.89 -18.21 -6.61
CA LYS A 103 -4.80 -17.16 -6.16
C LYS A 103 -4.02 -15.86 -5.97
N MET A 104 -4.45 -14.80 -6.64
CA MET A 104 -3.81 -13.48 -6.58
C MET A 104 -4.85 -12.39 -6.31
N VAL A 105 -4.40 -11.26 -5.76
CA VAL A 105 -5.25 -10.09 -5.47
C VAL A 105 -4.83 -8.89 -6.31
N LYS A 106 -5.80 -8.19 -6.87
CA LYS A 106 -5.65 -6.87 -7.49
C LYS A 106 -6.37 -5.84 -6.64
N ILE A 107 -5.74 -4.69 -6.44
CA ILE A 107 -6.30 -3.55 -5.71
C ILE A 107 -6.86 -2.58 -6.75
N ARG A 108 -8.12 -2.20 -6.58
CA ARG A 108 -8.75 -1.12 -7.34
C ARG A 108 -9.29 -0.09 -6.38
N GLN A 109 -9.11 1.18 -6.70
CA GLN A 109 -9.68 2.26 -5.93
C GLN A 109 -10.52 3.17 -6.80
N ASN A 110 -11.58 3.72 -6.21
CA ASN A 110 -12.34 4.84 -6.73
C ASN A 110 -12.33 5.95 -5.67
N ASN A 111 -11.65 7.05 -5.98
CA ASN A 111 -11.67 8.26 -5.17
C ASN A 111 -12.84 9.13 -5.65
N LEU A 112 -13.90 9.19 -4.84
CA LEU A 112 -15.15 9.86 -5.21
C LEU A 112 -14.97 11.38 -5.42
N PRO A 113 -14.21 12.13 -4.59
CA PRO A 113 -14.08 13.57 -4.73
C PRO A 113 -13.31 13.97 -5.99
N SER A 114 -12.24 13.25 -6.33
CA SER A 114 -11.45 13.53 -7.54
C SER A 114 -11.97 12.81 -8.78
N ASN A 115 -12.94 11.90 -8.64
CA ASN A 115 -13.41 11.00 -9.70
C ASN A 115 -12.26 10.25 -10.40
N THR A 116 -11.23 9.88 -9.63
CA THR A 116 -10.06 9.16 -10.14
C THR A 116 -10.13 7.69 -9.79
N PHE A 117 -9.75 6.86 -10.75
CA PHE A 117 -9.67 5.42 -10.60
C PHE A 117 -8.21 5.00 -10.63
N GLY A 118 -7.88 4.02 -9.79
CA GLY A 118 -6.55 3.42 -9.79
C GLY A 118 -6.64 1.91 -9.76
N SER A 119 -5.76 1.22 -10.48
CA SER A 119 -5.68 -0.25 -10.42
C SER A 119 -4.25 -0.72 -10.29
N SER A 120 -3.99 -1.64 -9.37
CA SER A 120 -2.70 -2.30 -9.28
C SER A 120 -2.59 -3.45 -10.29
N THR A 121 -1.38 -4.03 -10.38
CA THR A 121 -1.22 -5.40 -10.91
C THR A 121 -1.73 -6.43 -9.90
N PHE A 122 -1.70 -7.71 -10.27
CA PHE A 122 -1.99 -8.81 -9.36
C PHE A 122 -0.79 -9.13 -8.47
N PHE A 123 -1.06 -9.38 -7.19
CA PHE A 123 -0.07 -9.79 -6.21
C PHE A 123 -0.44 -11.13 -5.58
N SER A 124 0.56 -11.97 -5.35
CA SER A 124 0.41 -13.26 -4.68
C SER A 124 0.12 -13.08 -3.20
N LYS A 125 -0.35 -14.16 -2.56
CA LYS A 125 -0.51 -14.20 -1.11
C LYS A 125 0.82 -13.91 -0.40
N GLU A 126 1.91 -14.44 -0.91
CA GLU A 126 3.26 -14.30 -0.36
C GLU A 126 3.75 -12.85 -0.47
N GLU A 127 3.51 -12.18 -1.59
CA GLU A 127 3.86 -10.76 -1.78
C GLU A 127 3.07 -9.86 -0.81
N ILE A 128 1.77 -10.13 -0.63
CA ILE A 128 0.99 -9.42 0.39
C ILE A 128 1.49 -9.75 1.80
N HIS A 129 1.83 -11.01 2.09
CA HIS A 129 2.34 -11.37 3.42
C HIS A 129 3.64 -10.63 3.75
N GLN A 130 4.57 -10.58 2.79
CA GLN A 130 5.82 -9.82 2.88
C GLN A 130 5.58 -8.33 3.06
N LEU A 131 4.63 -7.74 2.33
CA LEU A 131 4.26 -6.32 2.44
C LEU A 131 3.89 -5.92 3.86
N PHE A 132 3.21 -6.79 4.62
CA PHE A 132 2.75 -6.48 5.97
C PHE A 132 3.76 -6.82 7.08
N GLY A 133 4.90 -7.41 6.71
CA GLY A 133 6.03 -7.70 7.59
C GLY A 133 5.86 -8.97 8.42
N ASN A 134 5.19 -10.00 7.89
CA ASN A 134 4.82 -11.23 8.63
C ASN A 134 4.21 -10.93 10.01
N PRO A 135 3.11 -10.15 10.07
CA PRO A 135 2.51 -9.71 11.31
C PRO A 135 1.80 -10.83 12.08
#